data_AF-A0A820WP86-F1
#
_entry.id   AF-A0A820WP86-F1
#
_cell.length_a   1.000
_cell.length_b   1.000
_cell.length_c   1.000
_cell.angle_alpha   90.00
_cell.angle_beta   90.00
_cell.angle_gamma   90.00
#
_symmetry.space_group_name_H-M   'P 1'
#
loop_
_entity.id
_entity.type
_entity.pdbx_description
1 polymer ?
#
loop_
_entity_poly.entity_id
_entity_poly.type
_entity_poly.pdbx_seq_one_letter_code
_entity_poly.pdbx_strand_id
1 'polypeptide(L)'
;RREGDKGFFVQPTLFADVKDDHQIAREEIFGPVMQILKFKSIDEVIERANDTEYGLAASIFTKDLDKAIVVSNGIRAGSVWVNTYDNFDPAAPFGGFKQSGLGREKSEFSLDSYTETKCVTIKISERNS
;
A
#
# COMPACT_ATOMS: atom_id res chain seq x y z
N ARG A 1 -20.15 -16.35 -7.14
CA ARG A 1 -21.31 -17.24 -6.87
C ARG A 1 -20.94 -18.17 -5.71
N ARG A 2 -21.90 -18.62 -4.89
CA ARG A 2 -21.61 -19.61 -3.84
C ARG A 2 -21.12 -20.90 -4.48
N GLU A 3 -20.04 -21.46 -3.94
CA GLU A 3 -19.55 -22.78 -4.30
C GLU A 3 -20.08 -23.80 -3.27
N GLY A 4 -20.83 -24.80 -3.72
CA GLY A 4 -21.40 -25.84 -2.86
C GLY A 4 -22.58 -25.40 -1.97
N ASP A 5 -23.03 -26.32 -1.11
CA ASP A 5 -24.21 -26.19 -0.25
C ASP A 5 -23.90 -26.00 1.24
N LYS A 6 -22.63 -26.13 1.66
CA LYS A 6 -22.13 -25.92 3.03
C LYS A 6 -20.91 -24.98 3.07
N GLY A 7 -20.78 -24.21 4.15
CA GLY A 7 -19.70 -23.21 4.32
C GLY A 7 -19.91 -21.91 3.52
N PHE A 8 -18.94 -21.00 3.62
CA PHE A 8 -18.92 -19.66 3.00
C PHE A 8 -17.99 -19.61 1.78
N PHE A 9 -18.07 -20.62 0.90
CA PHE A 9 -17.21 -20.68 -0.27
C PHE A 9 -17.75 -19.84 -1.42
N VAL A 10 -16.86 -19.12 -2.08
CA VAL A 10 -17.13 -18.29 -3.26
C VAL A 10 -16.17 -18.70 -4.36
N GLN A 11 -16.69 -18.84 -5.59
CA GLN A 11 -15.86 -19.14 -6.76
C GLN A 11 -14.82 -18.04 -7.03
N PRO A 12 -13.58 -18.40 -7.42
CA PRO A 12 -12.64 -17.44 -8.01
C PRO A 12 -13.29 -16.73 -9.19
N THR A 13 -13.32 -15.40 -9.14
CA THR A 13 -14.04 -14.57 -10.11
C THR A 13 -13.09 -13.57 -10.74
N LEU A 14 -13.16 -13.39 -12.05
CA LEU A 14 -12.32 -12.46 -12.80
C LEU A 14 -13.21 -11.57 -13.66
N PHE A 15 -13.00 -10.25 -13.55
CA PHE A 15 -13.60 -9.25 -14.42
C PHE A 15 -12.51 -8.62 -15.28
N ALA A 16 -12.65 -8.76 -16.60
CA ALA A 16 -11.82 -8.06 -17.58
C ALA A 16 -12.50 -6.76 -18.03
N ASP A 17 -11.71 -5.87 -18.64
CA ASP A 17 -12.18 -4.59 -19.19
C ASP A 17 -12.87 -3.67 -18.17
N VAL A 18 -12.47 -3.79 -16.89
CA VAL A 18 -12.97 -2.94 -15.80
C VAL A 18 -12.60 -1.48 -16.05
N LYS A 19 -13.48 -0.57 -15.62
CA LYS A 19 -13.31 0.88 -15.70
C LYS A 19 -13.22 1.47 -14.30
N ASP A 20 -12.56 2.61 -14.18
CA ASP A 20 -12.25 3.21 -12.88
C ASP A 20 -13.53 3.65 -12.15
N ASP A 21 -14.62 3.97 -12.84
CA ASP A 21 -15.91 4.37 -12.26
C ASP A 21 -16.78 3.20 -11.80
N HIS A 22 -16.37 1.95 -12.07
CA HIS A 22 -17.08 0.79 -11.57
C HIS A 22 -16.86 0.63 -10.05
N GLN A 23 -17.92 0.30 -9.31
CA GLN A 23 -17.85 0.02 -7.87
C GLN A 23 -16.79 -1.03 -7.53
N ILE A 24 -16.70 -2.11 -8.33
CA ILE A 24 -15.70 -3.18 -8.15
C ILE A 24 -14.24 -2.75 -8.33
N ALA A 25 -13.99 -1.54 -8.86
CA ALA A 25 -12.67 -0.93 -8.98
C ALA A 25 -12.35 0.05 -7.85
N ARG A 26 -13.35 0.44 -7.04
CA ARG A 26 -13.23 1.48 -6.01
C ARG A 26 -13.37 0.94 -4.60
N GLU A 27 -14.21 -0.07 -4.39
CA GLU A 27 -14.47 -0.63 -3.06
C GLU A 27 -13.66 -1.89 -2.79
N GLU A 28 -13.18 -2.05 -1.56
CA GLU A 28 -12.47 -3.25 -1.11
C GLU A 28 -13.44 -4.44 -1.00
N ILE A 29 -13.28 -5.44 -1.89
CA ILE A 29 -14.15 -6.63 -1.91
C ILE A 29 -13.76 -7.65 -0.82
N PHE A 30 -12.48 -7.74 -0.49
CA PHE A 30 -11.95 -8.68 0.51
C PHE A 30 -12.28 -10.17 0.24
N GLY A 31 -12.47 -10.52 -1.03
CA GLY A 31 -12.83 -11.87 -1.49
C GLY A 31 -12.08 -12.27 -2.77
N PRO A 32 -12.32 -13.48 -3.30
CA PRO A 32 -11.57 -14.03 -4.43
C PRO A 32 -12.05 -13.46 -5.77
N VAL A 33 -12.00 -12.13 -5.93
CA VAL A 33 -12.49 -11.39 -7.10
C VAL A 33 -11.38 -10.49 -7.65
N MET A 34 -10.93 -10.76 -8.87
CA MET A 34 -9.87 -10.04 -9.56
C MET A 34 -10.43 -9.09 -10.61
N GLN A 35 -9.87 -7.88 -10.69
CA GLN A 35 -10.19 -6.86 -11.68
C GLN A 35 -8.99 -6.66 -12.62
N ILE A 36 -9.25 -6.60 -13.91
CA ILE A 36 -8.24 -6.32 -14.93
C ILE A 36 -8.63 -5.06 -15.68
N LEU A 37 -7.75 -4.06 -15.60
CA LEU A 37 -7.89 -2.78 -16.28
C LEU A 37 -6.73 -2.63 -17.28
N LYS A 38 -7.02 -2.03 -18.44
CA LYS A 38 -6.00 -1.69 -19.45
C LYS A 38 -5.56 -0.24 -19.29
N PHE A 39 -4.29 0.03 -19.57
CA PHE A 39 -3.72 1.38 -19.64
C PHE A 39 -2.80 1.47 -20.87
N LYS A 40 -2.42 2.67 -21.29
CA LYS A 40 -1.56 2.90 -22.46
C LYS A 40 -0.25 3.62 -22.16
N SER A 41 -0.23 4.52 -21.16
CA SER A 41 0.98 5.26 -20.79
C SER A 41 1.29 5.17 -19.30
N ILE A 42 2.54 5.49 -18.96
CA ILE A 42 3.01 5.52 -17.56
C ILE A 42 2.33 6.65 -16.79
N ASP A 43 2.24 7.83 -17.38
CA ASP A 43 1.59 8.98 -16.73
C ASP A 43 0.11 8.69 -16.44
N GLU A 44 -0.60 8.08 -17.40
CA GLU A 44 -2.00 7.67 -17.24
C GLU A 44 -2.16 6.66 -16.10
N VAL A 45 -1.32 5.62 -16.02
CA VAL A 45 -1.47 4.60 -14.97
C VAL A 45 -1.09 5.12 -13.60
N ILE A 46 -0.12 6.05 -13.49
CA ILE A 46 0.22 6.70 -12.22
C ILE A 46 -0.94 7.59 -11.76
N GLU A 47 -1.55 8.38 -12.65
CA GLU A 47 -2.71 9.21 -12.32
C GLU A 47 -3.87 8.34 -11.81
N ARG A 48 -4.23 7.31 -12.59
CA ARG A 48 -5.34 6.40 -12.26
C ARG A 48 -5.11 5.60 -10.99
N ALA A 49 -3.89 5.09 -10.77
CA ALA A 49 -3.57 4.35 -9.55
C ALA A 49 -3.57 5.23 -8.30
N ASN A 50 -3.33 6.54 -8.46
CA ASN A 50 -3.39 7.50 -7.37
C ASN A 50 -4.80 8.08 -7.14
N ASP A 51 -5.72 7.98 -8.10
CA ASP A 51 -7.11 8.37 -7.99
C ASP A 51 -7.90 7.36 -7.13
N THR A 52 -7.68 7.43 -5.83
CA THR A 52 -8.34 6.58 -4.83
C THR A 52 -8.16 7.21 -3.45
N GLU A 53 -9.06 6.94 -2.52
CA GLU A 53 -8.92 7.32 -1.11
C GLU A 53 -7.91 6.43 -0.37
N TYR A 54 -7.58 5.27 -0.95
CA TYR A 54 -6.64 4.30 -0.40
C TYR A 54 -5.20 4.55 -0.85
N GLY A 55 -4.26 3.90 -0.15
CA GLY A 55 -2.84 3.98 -0.42
C GLY A 55 -2.02 3.00 0.43
N LEU A 56 -2.51 1.75 0.59
CA LEU A 56 -1.82 0.78 1.44
C LEU A 56 -0.54 0.26 0.78
N ALA A 57 -0.68 -0.36 -0.39
CA ALA A 57 0.43 -0.93 -1.13
C ALA A 57 0.20 -0.88 -2.65
N ALA A 58 1.27 -1.01 -3.42
CA ALA A 58 1.23 -1.15 -4.87
C ALA A 58 2.36 -2.07 -5.35
N SER A 59 2.25 -2.57 -6.58
CA SER A 59 3.31 -3.35 -7.21
C SER A 59 3.49 -3.01 -8.68
N ILE A 60 4.74 -3.07 -9.14
CA ILE A 60 5.16 -2.74 -10.49
C ILE A 60 5.90 -3.94 -11.06
N PHE A 61 5.46 -4.44 -12.22
CA PHE A 61 6.13 -5.52 -12.93
C PHE A 61 6.74 -5.00 -14.23
N THR A 62 8.07 -4.92 -14.27
CA THR A 62 8.83 -4.40 -15.40
C THR A 62 10.28 -4.88 -15.37
N LYS A 63 10.91 -5.03 -16.54
CA LYS A 63 12.36 -5.26 -16.66
C LYS A 63 13.15 -3.96 -16.86
N ASP A 64 12.45 -2.86 -17.07
CA ASP A 64 12.99 -1.54 -17.34
C ASP A 64 13.17 -0.77 -16.03
N LEU A 65 14.43 -0.43 -15.72
CA LEU A 65 14.81 0.19 -14.46
C LEU A 65 14.25 1.62 -14.31
N ASP A 66 14.26 2.40 -15.39
CA ASP A 66 13.76 3.77 -15.36
C ASP A 66 12.27 3.76 -15.07
N LYS A 67 11.51 2.84 -15.69
CA LYS A 67 10.09 2.66 -15.39
C LYS A 67 9.85 2.21 -13.95
N ALA A 68 10.67 1.31 -13.43
CA ALA A 68 10.55 0.86 -12.05
C ALA A 68 10.68 2.05 -11.08
N ILE A 69 11.71 2.87 -11.24
CA ILE A 69 11.99 4.03 -10.38
C ILE A 69 10.93 5.13 -10.55
N VAL A 70 10.59 5.48 -11.79
CA VAL A 70 9.61 6.54 -12.08
C VAL A 70 8.24 6.18 -11.52
N VAL A 71 7.77 4.95 -11.77
CA VAL A 71 6.45 4.52 -11.28
C VAL A 71 6.48 4.37 -9.76
N SER A 72 7.54 3.80 -9.17
CA SER A 72 7.59 3.61 -7.71
C SER A 72 7.56 4.93 -6.94
N ASN A 73 8.22 5.96 -7.47
CA ASN A 73 8.20 7.29 -6.87
C ASN A 73 6.91 8.06 -7.14
N GLY A 74 6.22 7.76 -8.24
CA GLY A 74 4.96 8.41 -8.61
C GLY A 74 3.73 7.89 -7.85
N ILE A 75 3.75 6.64 -7.40
CA ILE A 75 2.62 6.02 -6.69
C ILE A 75 2.59 6.43 -5.22
N ARG A 76 1.41 6.85 -4.75
CA ARG A 76 1.13 7.25 -3.36
C ARG A 76 0.65 6.06 -2.54
N ALA A 77 1.56 5.14 -2.23
CA ALA A 77 1.30 3.97 -1.40
C ALA A 77 2.36 3.79 -0.31
N GLY A 78 1.95 3.15 0.78
CA GLY A 78 2.78 2.82 1.94
C GLY A 78 3.98 1.94 1.64
N SER A 79 3.76 0.93 0.80
CA SER A 79 4.78 0.01 0.32
C SER A 79 4.62 -0.17 -1.18
N VAL A 80 5.73 -0.09 -1.91
CA VAL A 80 5.76 -0.33 -3.35
C VAL A 80 6.72 -1.47 -3.63
N TRP A 81 6.20 -2.56 -4.18
CA TRP A 81 7.01 -3.70 -4.61
C TRP A 81 7.36 -3.60 -6.10
N VAL A 82 8.54 -4.08 -6.47
CA VAL A 82 8.97 -4.18 -7.86
C VAL A 82 9.28 -5.63 -8.18
N ASN A 83 8.60 -6.19 -9.18
CA ASN A 83 8.70 -7.59 -9.63
C ASN A 83 8.39 -8.64 -8.55
N THR A 84 7.58 -8.28 -7.56
CA THR A 84 7.06 -9.16 -6.51
C THR A 84 5.75 -8.60 -5.95
N TYR A 85 5.04 -9.37 -5.13
CA TYR A 85 3.81 -8.95 -4.45
C TYR A 85 3.73 -9.66 -3.09
N ASP A 86 3.21 -8.99 -2.06
CA ASP A 86 3.13 -9.50 -0.69
C ASP A 86 4.47 -9.97 -0.09
N ASN A 87 5.59 -9.37 -0.54
CA ASN A 87 6.91 -9.65 -0.01
C ASN A 87 7.20 -8.80 1.23
N PHE A 88 6.82 -9.31 2.40
CA PHE A 88 7.01 -8.65 3.68
C PHE A 88 8.35 -9.01 4.33
N ASP A 89 8.98 -8.00 4.94
CA ASP A 89 10.16 -8.17 5.79
C ASP A 89 9.90 -7.51 7.16
N PRO A 90 10.11 -8.20 8.30
CA PRO A 90 9.99 -7.59 9.63
C PRO A 90 10.87 -6.35 9.84
N ALA A 91 11.98 -6.23 9.11
CA ALA A 91 12.88 -5.08 9.15
C ALA A 91 12.44 -3.91 8.26
N ALA A 92 11.46 -4.11 7.36
CA ALA A 92 10.90 -3.06 6.54
C ALA A 92 9.59 -2.52 7.15
N PRO A 93 9.39 -1.19 7.20
CA PRO A 93 8.15 -0.61 7.69
C PRO A 93 6.98 -0.93 6.76
N PHE A 94 5.79 -1.11 7.33
CA PHE A 94 4.54 -1.27 6.59
C PHE A 94 3.45 -0.37 7.18
N GLY A 95 2.62 0.21 6.33
CA GLY A 95 1.50 1.06 6.77
C GLY A 95 1.07 2.02 5.68
N GLY A 96 -0.19 2.45 5.71
CA GLY A 96 -0.82 3.13 4.58
C GLY A 96 -0.47 4.61 4.40
N PHE A 97 -0.82 5.10 3.21
CA PHE A 97 -1.05 6.49 2.89
C PHE A 97 -2.56 6.79 2.92
N LYS A 98 -2.93 8.07 2.97
CA LYS A 98 -4.33 8.53 2.88
C LYS A 98 -5.23 7.84 3.91
N GLN A 99 -6.38 7.29 3.50
CA GLN A 99 -7.29 6.60 4.41
C GLN A 99 -6.88 5.15 4.73
N SER A 100 -5.78 4.65 4.16
CA SER A 100 -5.27 3.30 4.49
C SER A 100 -4.49 3.25 5.81
N GLY A 101 -4.38 4.35 6.55
CA GLY A 101 -3.84 4.36 7.90
C GLY A 101 -2.90 5.54 8.19
N LEU A 102 -2.59 5.71 9.47
CA LEU A 102 -1.63 6.69 10.00
C LEU A 102 -0.54 5.95 10.77
N GLY A 103 0.72 6.39 10.64
CA GLY A 103 1.87 5.73 11.25
C GLY A 103 2.39 4.53 10.46
N ARG A 104 3.30 3.76 11.07
CA ARG A 104 3.92 2.57 10.49
C ARG A 104 4.02 1.47 11.55
N GLU A 105 3.85 0.23 11.12
CA GLU A 105 4.13 -0.97 11.88
C GLU A 105 5.38 -1.67 11.33
N LYS A 106 5.89 -2.65 12.10
CA LYS A 106 7.17 -3.35 11.87
C LYS A 106 8.37 -2.42 11.94
N SER A 107 9.58 -2.98 11.79
CA SER A 107 10.85 -2.24 11.78
C SER A 107 11.05 -1.31 13.00
N GLU A 108 12.12 -0.52 12.99
CA GLU A 108 12.36 0.49 14.02
C GLU A 108 11.29 1.60 14.02
N PHE A 109 10.69 1.90 12.86
CA PHE A 109 9.67 2.94 12.73
C PHE A 109 8.41 2.69 13.56
N SER A 110 8.10 1.43 13.90
CA SER A 110 6.98 1.12 14.77
C SER A 110 7.19 1.57 16.21
N LEU A 111 8.45 1.67 16.66
CA LEU A 111 8.78 2.01 18.05
C LEU A 111 8.31 3.41 18.43
N ASP A 112 8.27 4.34 17.47
CA ASP A 112 7.76 5.70 17.69
C ASP A 112 6.29 5.70 18.16
N SER A 113 5.48 4.74 17.69
CA SER A 113 4.07 4.62 18.10
C SER A 113 3.88 3.96 19.47
N TYR A 114 4.92 3.30 19.99
CA TYR A 114 4.89 2.55 21.26
C TYR A 114 5.78 3.16 22.34
N THR A 115 6.38 4.34 22.09
CA THR A 115 7.23 5.05 23.03
C THR A 115 6.66 6.42 23.34
N GLU A 116 6.82 6.87 24.59
CA GLU A 116 6.39 8.19 25.04
C GLU A 116 7.61 9.00 25.45
N THR A 117 7.87 10.10 24.74
CA THR A 117 9.07 10.91 24.96
C THR A 117 8.90 11.80 26.19
N LYS A 118 9.81 11.67 27.17
CA LYS A 118 9.87 12.55 28.34
C LYS A 118 11.13 13.41 28.31
N CYS A 119 10.96 14.73 28.22
CA CYS A 119 12.04 15.69 28.41
C CYS A 119 12.17 16.05 29.89
N VAL A 120 13.38 15.89 30.46
CA VAL A 120 13.72 16.33 31.81
C VAL A 120 14.82 17.37 31.72
N THR A 121 14.56 18.57 32.23
CA THR A 121 15.55 19.66 32.27
C THR A 121 15.92 19.94 33.72
N ILE A 122 17.23 19.93 34.01
CA ILE A 122 17.77 20.13 35.36
C ILE A 122 18.65 21.38 35.34
N LYS A 123 18.38 22.31 36.26
CA LYS A 123 19.27 23.44 36.51
C LYS A 123 20.56 22.92 37.15
N ILE A 124 21.70 23.19 36.51
CA ILE A 124 23.03 22.94 37.08
C ILE A 124 23.76 24.28 37.27
N SER A 125 24.73 24.31 38.19
CA SER A 125 25.48 25.52 38.52
C SER A 125 26.35 26.02 37.37
N GLU A 126 26.96 25.10 36.63
CA GLU A 126 27.81 25.38 35.48
C GLU A 126 27.72 24.20 34.50
N ARG A 127 27.59 24.48 33.20
CA ARG A 127 27.59 23.49 32.13
C ARG A 127 28.88 23.64 31.35
N ASN A 128 29.62 22.54 31.19
CA ASN A 128 30.75 22.46 30.27
C ASN A 128 30.38 21.58 29.05
N SER A 129 31.10 21.77 27.94
CA SER A 129 30.97 20.97 26.71
C SER A 129 31.61 19.59 26.84
#